data_AF-A0A7V9EP40-F1
#
_entry.id   AF-A0A7V9EP40-F1
#
_cell.length_a   1.000
_cell.length_b   1.000
_cell.length_c   1.000
_cell.angle_alpha   90.00
_cell.angle_beta   90.00
_cell.angle_gamma   90.00
#
_symmetry.space_group_name_H-M   'P 1'
#
loop_
_entity.id
_entity.type
_entity.pdbx_description
1 polymer ?
#
loop_
_entity_poly.entity_id
_entity_poly.type
_entity_poly.pdbx_seq_one_letter_code
_entity_poly.pdbx_strand_id
1 'polypeptide(L)'
;MRSARRNFAGFTIVEVLVVLAIILVLAGLILATSSYVHNKGARSRAEAEIAAMSAALENYRADNGVYPLSATPDARENGDPLAQIYKDASLVLYRALSGDTDLNRQAEATSYMSFKPNQLSPNDQASAVTFLKDPFGNSYGYSTAGQAGGATGYNPTFDLWSTAGTSTTGTPSPLPWIKNW
;
A
#
# COMPACT_ATOMS: atom_id res chain seq x y z
N MET A 1 -16.34 -16.79 69.99
CA MET A 1 -15.71 -16.65 68.65
C MET A 1 -15.95 -15.21 68.17
N ARG A 2 -14.91 -14.37 68.09
CA ARG A 2 -15.05 -12.96 67.66
C ARG A 2 -15.05 -12.90 66.14
N SER A 3 -16.20 -12.55 65.55
CA SER A 3 -16.37 -12.40 64.11
C SER A 3 -15.65 -11.13 63.63
N ALA A 4 -14.65 -11.29 62.76
CA ALA A 4 -13.98 -10.17 62.09
C ALA A 4 -14.96 -9.51 61.10
N ARG A 5 -15.35 -8.27 61.36
CA ARG A 5 -16.11 -7.47 60.39
C ARG A 5 -15.19 -7.16 59.20
N ARG A 6 -15.49 -7.76 58.05
CA ARG A 6 -14.92 -7.33 56.76
C ARG A 6 -15.47 -5.93 56.47
N ASN A 7 -14.61 -4.91 56.60
CA ASN A 7 -14.91 -3.58 56.10
C ASN A 7 -14.95 -3.66 54.57
N PHE A 8 -16.16 -3.69 54.01
CA PHE A 8 -16.36 -3.43 52.60
C PHE A 8 -16.25 -1.92 52.40
N ALA A 9 -15.08 -1.45 51.97
CA ALA A 9 -14.93 -0.10 51.43
C ALA A 9 -15.65 -0.06 50.08
N GLY A 10 -16.79 0.62 50.02
CA GLY A 10 -17.52 0.86 48.77
C GLY A 10 -16.88 2.01 47.99
N PHE A 11 -16.81 1.87 46.67
CA PHE A 11 -16.38 2.94 45.77
C PHE A 11 -17.34 4.13 45.87
N THR A 12 -16.78 5.34 45.91
CA THR A 12 -17.61 6.55 45.88
C THR A 12 -18.01 6.89 44.45
N ILE A 13 -19.17 7.54 44.27
CA ILE A 13 -19.64 7.99 42.95
C ILE A 13 -18.61 8.96 42.33
N VAL A 14 -18.01 9.82 43.15
CA VAL A 14 -16.99 10.78 42.70
C VAL A 14 -15.76 10.06 42.12
N GLU A 15 -15.35 8.96 42.73
CA GLU A 15 -14.20 8.17 42.29
C GLU A 15 -14.45 7.50 40.93
N VAL A 16 -15.66 6.96 40.71
CA VAL A 16 -16.05 6.42 39.40
C VAL A 16 -16.17 7.53 38.34
N LEU A 17 -16.67 8.71 38.71
CA LEU A 17 -16.78 9.86 37.79
C LEU A 17 -15.41 10.39 37.35
N VAL A 18 -14.45 10.51 38.26
CA VAL A 18 -13.09 10.94 37.93
C VAL A 18 -12.38 9.92 37.04
N VAL A 19 -12.53 8.62 37.33
CA VAL A 19 -11.95 7.56 36.48
C VAL A 19 -12.53 7.60 35.07
N LEU A 20 -13.86 7.75 34.93
CA LEU A 20 -14.49 7.86 33.62
C LEU A 20 -14.02 9.12 32.87
N ALA A 21 -13.88 10.26 33.57
CA ALA A 21 -13.35 11.48 32.96
C ALA A 21 -11.92 11.27 32.42
N ILE A 22 -11.04 10.61 33.19
CA ILE A 22 -9.67 10.31 32.74
C ILE A 22 -9.69 9.36 31.53
N ILE A 23 -10.52 8.30 31.54
CA ILE A 23 -10.64 7.37 30.41
C ILE A 23 -11.12 8.10 29.15
N LEU A 24 -12.11 8.98 29.25
CA LEU A 24 -12.63 9.73 28.10
C LEU A 24 -11.59 10.70 27.53
N VAL A 25 -10.82 11.38 28.38
CA VAL A 25 -9.71 12.26 27.94
C VAL A 25 -8.61 11.45 27.24
N LEU A 26 -8.19 10.33 27.82
CA LEU A 26 -7.17 9.46 27.23
C LEU A 26 -7.63 8.84 25.91
N ALA A 27 -8.88 8.36 25.86
CA ALA A 27 -9.46 7.81 24.63
C ALA A 27 -9.51 8.87 23.52
N GLY A 28 -9.89 10.11 23.83
CA GLY A 28 -9.88 11.23 22.88
C GLY A 28 -8.49 11.51 22.30
N LEU A 29 -7.45 11.51 23.13
CA LEU A 29 -6.07 11.75 22.68
C LEU A 29 -5.53 10.61 21.79
N ILE A 30 -5.84 9.36 22.13
CA ILE A 30 -5.42 8.19 21.34
C ILE A 30 -6.04 8.23 19.94
N LEU A 31 -7.34 8.52 19.84
CA LEU A 31 -8.02 8.62 18.55
C LEU A 31 -7.47 9.76 17.68
N ALA A 32 -7.12 10.91 18.28
CA ALA A 32 -6.56 12.05 17.56
C ALA A 32 -5.17 11.78 16.95
N THR A 33 -4.37 10.89 17.55
CA THR A 33 -2.99 10.62 17.13
C THR A 33 -2.84 9.42 16.19
N SER A 34 -3.81 8.51 16.20
CA SER A 34 -3.75 7.25 15.44
C SER A 34 -3.63 7.45 13.92
N SER A 35 -4.48 8.28 13.31
CA SER A 35 -4.55 8.45 11.85
C SER A 35 -3.24 8.98 11.22
N TYR A 36 -2.52 9.86 11.93
CA TYR A 36 -1.28 10.45 11.42
C TYR A 36 -0.13 9.44 11.40
N VAL A 37 -0.01 8.61 12.44
CA VAL A 37 1.05 7.60 12.54
C VAL A 37 0.85 6.49 11.52
N HIS A 38 -0.40 6.07 11.28
CA HIS A 38 -0.72 5.07 10.26
C HIS A 38 -0.29 5.51 8.85
N ASN A 39 -0.53 6.77 8.48
CA ASN A 39 -0.12 7.29 7.17
C ASN A 39 1.40 7.35 7.00
N LYS A 40 2.14 7.72 8.06
CA LYS A 40 3.61 7.74 8.02
C LYS A 40 4.19 6.33 7.86
N GLY A 41 3.65 5.35 8.58
CA GLY A 41 4.05 3.95 8.46
C GLY A 41 3.72 3.36 7.09
N ALA A 42 2.52 3.62 6.57
CA ALA A 42 2.09 3.22 5.24
C ALA A 42 3.01 3.81 4.16
N ARG A 43 3.38 5.09 4.27
CA ARG A 43 4.30 5.75 3.35
C ARG A 43 5.69 5.11 3.33
N SER A 44 6.30 4.95 4.51
CA SER A 44 7.61 4.32 4.64
C SER A 44 7.61 2.88 4.11
N ARG A 45 6.51 2.14 4.32
CA ARG A 45 6.33 0.82 3.74
C ARG A 45 6.25 0.87 2.21
N ALA A 46 5.49 1.80 1.64
CA ALA A 46 5.36 1.91 0.18
C ALA A 46 6.70 2.29 -0.47
N GLU A 47 7.51 3.15 0.16
CA GLU A 47 8.87 3.48 -0.28
C GLU A 47 9.76 2.23 -0.32
N ALA A 48 9.72 1.41 0.73
CA ALA A 48 10.47 0.16 0.79
C ALA A 48 9.99 -0.89 -0.25
N GLU A 49 8.67 -1.01 -0.44
CA GLU A 49 8.07 -1.91 -1.44
C GLU A 49 8.43 -1.47 -2.86
N ILE A 50 8.38 -0.18 -3.18
CA ILE A 50 8.80 0.37 -4.48
C ILE A 50 10.29 0.13 -4.72
N ALA A 51 11.15 0.36 -3.72
CA ALA A 51 12.58 0.09 -3.85
C ALA A 51 12.88 -1.40 -4.12
N ALA A 52 12.20 -2.30 -3.40
CA ALA A 52 12.35 -3.75 -3.59
C ALA A 52 11.85 -4.22 -4.96
N MET A 53 10.68 -3.74 -5.40
CA MET A 53 10.16 -4.01 -6.75
C MET A 53 11.08 -3.45 -7.84
N SER A 54 11.66 -2.27 -7.63
CA SER A 54 12.62 -1.66 -8.57
C SER A 54 13.88 -2.52 -8.71
N ALA A 55 14.42 -3.04 -7.60
CA ALA A 55 15.55 -3.96 -7.64
C ALA A 55 15.20 -5.30 -8.34
N ALA A 56 13.99 -5.82 -8.11
CA ALA A 56 13.52 -7.02 -8.79
C ALA A 56 13.33 -6.80 -10.31
N LEU A 57 12.87 -5.60 -10.72
CA LEU A 57 12.78 -5.20 -12.12
C LEU A 57 14.15 -5.14 -12.81
N GLU A 58 15.20 -4.72 -12.11
CA GLU A 58 16.57 -4.77 -12.64
C GLU A 58 17.02 -6.22 -12.90
N ASN A 59 16.74 -7.15 -11.99
CA ASN A 59 17.03 -8.57 -12.19
C ASN A 59 16.20 -9.15 -13.36
N TYR A 60 14.91 -8.81 -13.44
CA TYR A 60 14.05 -9.20 -14.56
C TYR A 60 14.65 -8.73 -15.89
N ARG A 61 15.07 -7.46 -15.96
CA ARG A 61 15.69 -6.92 -17.18
C ARG A 61 17.02 -7.58 -17.49
N ALA A 62 17.83 -7.91 -16.48
CA ALA A 62 19.11 -8.59 -16.69
C ALA A 62 18.91 -9.93 -17.43
N ASP A 63 17.86 -10.66 -17.08
CA ASP A 63 17.55 -11.96 -17.67
C ASP A 63 16.78 -11.87 -18.99
N ASN A 64 15.89 -10.88 -19.14
CA ASN A 64 14.97 -10.78 -20.30
C ASN A 64 15.34 -9.68 -21.30
N GLY A 65 16.35 -8.86 -21.00
CA GLY A 65 16.82 -7.74 -21.83
C GLY A 65 15.92 -6.49 -21.81
N VAL A 66 14.70 -6.58 -21.26
CA VAL A 66 13.70 -5.50 -21.25
C VAL A 66 12.91 -5.51 -19.94
N TYR A 67 12.39 -4.36 -19.52
CA TYR A 67 11.40 -4.30 -18.44
C TYR A 67 10.04 -4.83 -18.94
N PRO A 68 9.17 -5.30 -18.03
CA PRO A 68 7.80 -5.68 -18.37
C PRO A 68 7.07 -4.52 -19.05
N LEU A 69 6.68 -4.68 -20.32
CA LEU A 69 6.13 -3.56 -21.07
C LEU A 69 4.71 -3.23 -20.62
N SER A 70 4.51 -1.98 -20.18
CA SER A 70 3.19 -1.42 -19.88
C SER A 70 3.18 0.06 -20.26
N ALA A 71 2.59 0.44 -21.39
CA ALA A 71 2.57 1.84 -21.84
C ALA A 71 1.56 2.73 -21.07
N THR A 72 0.87 2.17 -20.09
CA THR A 72 -0.17 2.82 -19.30
C THR A 72 -0.16 2.29 -17.87
N PRO A 73 -0.67 3.04 -16.88
CA PRO A 73 -1.08 4.46 -16.94
C PRO A 73 0.12 5.41 -17.17
N ASP A 74 -0.13 6.63 -17.62
CA ASP A 74 0.85 7.73 -17.53
C ASP A 74 0.60 8.52 -16.24
N ALA A 75 1.59 8.57 -15.34
CA ALA A 75 1.51 9.31 -14.08
C ALA A 75 1.23 10.82 -14.25
N ARG A 76 1.46 11.39 -15.45
CA ARG A 76 1.20 12.81 -15.76
C ARG A 76 -0.29 13.10 -15.98
N GLU A 77 -1.03 12.15 -16.52
CA GLU A 77 -2.43 12.33 -16.95
C GLU A 77 -3.40 11.46 -16.17
N ASN A 78 -2.96 10.29 -15.76
CA ASN A 78 -3.76 9.28 -15.08
C ASN A 78 -3.31 9.23 -13.63
N GLY A 79 -4.13 9.77 -12.71
CA GLY A 79 -3.83 9.79 -11.28
C GLY A 79 -4.90 9.16 -10.40
N ASP A 80 -5.90 8.49 -10.97
CA ASP A 80 -6.92 7.76 -10.23
C ASP A 80 -6.49 6.30 -10.06
N PRO A 81 -6.13 5.85 -8.85
CA PRO A 81 -5.66 4.48 -8.61
C PRO A 81 -6.81 3.45 -8.63
N LEU A 82 -8.07 3.87 -8.69
CA LEU A 82 -9.22 2.96 -8.81
C LEU A 82 -9.52 2.57 -10.26
N ALA A 83 -9.01 3.35 -11.21
CA ALA A 83 -9.20 3.13 -12.63
C ALA A 83 -8.63 1.77 -13.07
N GLN A 84 -9.33 1.10 -13.99
CA GLN A 84 -8.94 -0.24 -14.44
C GLN A 84 -7.54 -0.27 -15.05
N ILE A 85 -7.16 0.80 -15.75
CA ILE A 85 -5.83 0.97 -16.35
C ILE A 85 -4.67 0.82 -15.35
N TYR A 86 -4.86 1.28 -14.11
CA TYR A 86 -3.88 1.11 -13.03
C TYR A 86 -3.76 -0.34 -12.59
N LYS A 87 -4.90 -1.02 -12.44
CA LYS A 87 -4.95 -2.43 -12.04
C LYS A 87 -4.32 -3.32 -13.09
N ASP A 88 -4.63 -3.09 -14.37
CA ASP A 88 -4.09 -3.86 -15.49
C ASP A 88 -2.56 -3.71 -15.57
N ALA A 89 -2.03 -2.50 -15.41
CA ALA A 89 -0.59 -2.26 -15.39
C ALA A 89 0.10 -2.88 -14.16
N SER A 90 -0.53 -2.78 -13.00
CA SER A 90 -0.10 -3.43 -11.77
C SER A 90 -0.05 -4.96 -11.92
N LEU A 91 -0.99 -5.53 -12.68
CA LEU A 91 -1.04 -6.96 -12.98
C LEU A 91 0.09 -7.40 -13.92
N VAL A 92 0.48 -6.57 -14.89
CA VAL A 92 1.68 -6.81 -15.72
C VAL A 92 2.92 -6.90 -14.83
N LEU A 93 3.08 -5.94 -13.93
CA LEU A 93 4.19 -5.94 -12.96
C LEU A 93 4.16 -7.18 -12.07
N TYR A 94 2.97 -7.56 -11.57
CA TYR A 94 2.79 -8.76 -10.75
C TYR A 94 3.32 -10.00 -11.46
N ARG A 95 2.75 -10.32 -12.63
CA ARG A 95 3.09 -11.54 -13.39
C ARG A 95 4.59 -11.63 -13.67
N ALA A 96 5.19 -10.52 -14.07
CA ALA A 96 6.60 -10.48 -14.39
C ALA A 96 7.51 -10.71 -13.18
N LEU A 97 7.19 -10.12 -12.02
CA LEU A 97 8.03 -10.23 -10.83
C LEU A 97 7.77 -11.50 -10.03
N SER A 98 6.52 -11.96 -9.95
CA SER A 98 6.16 -13.17 -9.21
C SER A 98 6.49 -14.44 -9.98
N GLY A 99 6.46 -14.41 -11.31
CA GLY A 99 6.47 -15.59 -12.15
C GLY A 99 5.12 -16.31 -12.20
N ASP A 100 4.07 -15.75 -11.60
CA ASP A 100 2.69 -16.27 -11.63
C ASP A 100 2.01 -15.81 -12.92
N THR A 101 1.79 -16.74 -13.83
CA THR A 101 1.27 -16.46 -15.17
C THR A 101 -0.25 -16.61 -15.26
N ASP A 102 -0.84 -17.50 -14.44
CA ASP A 102 -2.26 -17.83 -14.46
C ASP A 102 -3.07 -17.14 -13.34
N LEU A 103 -2.39 -16.39 -12.47
CA LEU A 103 -2.89 -15.56 -11.37
C LEU A 103 -3.38 -16.37 -10.15
N ASN A 104 -2.91 -17.61 -9.99
CA ASN A 104 -3.29 -18.51 -8.91
C ASN A 104 -2.48 -18.31 -7.60
N ARG A 105 -1.52 -17.38 -7.57
CA ARG A 105 -0.53 -17.09 -6.51
C ARG A 105 0.60 -18.11 -6.38
N GLN A 106 0.86 -18.90 -7.39
CA GLN A 106 2.00 -19.80 -7.51
C GLN A 106 2.85 -19.32 -8.67
N ALA A 107 4.16 -19.54 -8.58
CA ALA A 107 5.06 -19.18 -9.67
C ALA A 107 5.16 -20.37 -10.63
N GLU A 108 4.80 -20.17 -11.90
CA GLU A 108 5.06 -21.14 -12.99
C GLU A 108 6.30 -20.78 -13.79
N ALA A 109 6.73 -19.52 -13.73
CA ALA A 109 7.92 -18.98 -14.37
C ALA A 109 8.96 -18.52 -13.34
N THR A 110 10.09 -17.99 -13.83
CA THR A 110 11.13 -17.42 -12.97
C THR A 110 10.55 -16.34 -12.06
N SER A 111 10.72 -16.53 -10.75
CA SER A 111 10.29 -15.58 -9.73
C SER A 111 11.45 -14.66 -9.35
N TYR A 112 11.25 -13.35 -9.49
CA TYR A 112 12.23 -12.32 -9.09
C TYR A 112 11.88 -11.72 -7.72
N MET A 113 10.62 -11.82 -7.30
CA MET A 113 10.12 -11.35 -6.02
C MET A 113 8.86 -12.11 -5.60
N SER A 114 8.78 -12.48 -4.31
CA SER A 114 7.55 -13.03 -3.73
C SER A 114 6.73 -11.94 -3.05
N PHE A 115 5.41 -12.00 -3.23
CA PHE A 115 4.46 -11.06 -2.62
C PHE A 115 3.67 -11.72 -1.49
N LYS A 116 3.49 -11.00 -0.39
CA LYS A 116 2.66 -11.43 0.74
C LYS A 116 1.18 -11.33 0.37
N PRO A 117 0.30 -12.16 0.95
CA PRO A 117 -1.14 -12.10 0.67
C PRO A 117 -1.77 -10.71 0.85
N ASN A 118 -1.28 -9.91 1.81
CA ASN A 118 -1.78 -8.56 2.05
C ASN A 118 -1.30 -7.49 1.04
N GLN A 119 -0.34 -7.83 0.18
CA GLN A 119 0.15 -7.01 -0.94
C GLN A 119 -0.59 -7.36 -2.25
N LEU A 120 -1.51 -8.32 -2.23
CA LEU A 120 -2.28 -8.75 -3.39
C LEU A 120 -3.75 -8.39 -3.21
N SER A 121 -4.46 -8.21 -4.32
CA SER A 121 -5.91 -8.07 -4.33
C SER A 121 -6.54 -9.09 -5.27
N PRO A 122 -7.63 -9.78 -4.88
CA PRO A 122 -8.23 -9.78 -3.55
C PRO A 122 -7.37 -10.55 -2.52
N ASN A 123 -7.57 -10.23 -1.24
CA ASN A 123 -6.88 -10.85 -0.09
C ASN A 123 -7.38 -12.28 0.22
N ASP A 124 -8.40 -12.76 -0.46
CA ASP A 124 -9.12 -14.00 -0.13
C ASP A 124 -8.30 -15.28 -0.40
N GLN A 125 -7.16 -15.17 -1.09
CA GLN A 125 -6.28 -16.27 -1.50
C GLN A 125 -6.95 -17.36 -2.36
N ALA A 126 -8.20 -17.15 -2.78
CA ALA A 126 -8.99 -18.12 -3.52
C ALA A 126 -9.31 -17.62 -4.94
N SER A 127 -9.52 -16.32 -5.10
CA SER A 127 -9.82 -15.71 -6.40
C SER A 127 -8.52 -15.30 -7.11
N ALA A 128 -8.49 -15.24 -8.43
CA ALA A 128 -7.32 -14.80 -9.18
C ALA A 128 -6.81 -13.42 -8.74
N VAL A 129 -5.49 -13.22 -8.75
CA VAL A 129 -4.87 -11.91 -8.46
C VAL A 129 -5.27 -10.89 -9.53
N THR A 130 -5.68 -9.70 -9.09
CA THR A 130 -6.14 -8.62 -9.95
C THR A 130 -5.17 -7.45 -10.01
N PHE A 131 -4.41 -7.17 -8.93
CA PHE A 131 -3.37 -6.14 -8.90
C PHE A 131 -2.49 -6.27 -7.64
N LEU A 132 -1.31 -5.63 -7.68
CA LEU A 132 -0.47 -5.38 -6.51
C LEU A 132 -1.03 -4.21 -5.71
N LYS A 133 -1.34 -4.47 -4.44
CA LYS A 133 -1.97 -3.53 -3.53
C LYS A 133 -0.94 -2.83 -2.66
N ASP A 134 -1.00 -1.51 -2.66
CA ASP A 134 -0.19 -0.63 -1.83
C ASP A 134 -0.65 -0.62 -0.36
N PRO A 135 0.13 -0.03 0.56
CA PRO A 135 -0.23 0.06 1.97
C PRO A 135 -1.49 0.88 2.27
N PHE A 136 -1.99 1.64 1.29
CA PHE A 136 -3.20 2.45 1.38
C PHE A 136 -4.43 1.72 0.83
N GLY A 137 -4.26 0.50 0.32
CA GLY A 137 -5.33 -0.37 -0.17
C GLY A 137 -5.62 -0.25 -1.67
N ASN A 138 -4.87 0.57 -2.41
CA ASN A 138 -5.07 0.81 -3.83
C ASN A 138 -4.03 0.08 -4.68
N SER A 139 -4.19 0.02 -6.01
CA SER A 139 -3.16 -0.57 -6.87
C SER A 139 -1.95 0.35 -7.04
N TYR A 140 -0.75 -0.24 -7.11
CA TYR A 140 0.42 0.47 -7.61
C TYR A 140 0.24 0.87 -9.09
N GLY A 141 0.68 2.07 -9.43
CA GLY A 141 0.86 2.49 -10.82
C GLY A 141 2.20 2.01 -11.35
N TYR A 142 2.21 1.50 -12.58
CA TYR A 142 3.41 1.04 -13.26
C TYR A 142 3.35 1.46 -14.73
N SER A 143 4.46 1.96 -15.27
CA SER A 143 4.53 2.39 -16.66
C SER A 143 5.94 2.28 -17.21
N THR A 144 6.06 1.84 -18.45
CA THR A 144 7.26 1.94 -19.28
C THR A 144 7.05 2.90 -20.44
N ALA A 145 6.03 3.77 -20.38
CA ALA A 145 5.72 4.71 -21.45
C ALA A 145 6.90 5.63 -21.80
N GLY A 146 7.73 5.98 -20.80
CA GLY A 146 8.96 6.74 -20.99
C GLY A 146 9.98 6.08 -21.93
N GLN A 147 10.02 4.75 -22.03
CA GLN A 147 10.90 4.04 -22.98
C GLN A 147 10.53 4.30 -24.44
N ALA A 148 9.27 4.62 -24.73
CA ALA A 148 8.78 4.77 -26.10
C ALA A 148 9.12 6.13 -26.74
N GLY A 149 9.55 7.14 -25.96
CA GLY A 149 9.99 8.41 -26.55
C GLY A 149 9.99 9.67 -25.68
N GLY A 150 10.07 9.59 -24.35
CA GLY A 150 10.23 10.75 -23.45
C GLY A 150 9.07 11.77 -23.39
N ALA A 151 8.11 11.69 -24.33
CA ALA A 151 6.90 12.49 -24.37
C ALA A 151 5.92 12.12 -23.23
N THR A 152 5.99 10.88 -22.75
CA THR A 152 5.16 10.30 -21.69
C THR A 152 6.05 9.74 -20.57
N GLY A 153 5.51 9.66 -19.34
CA GLY A 153 6.25 9.16 -18.17
C GLY A 153 7.36 10.08 -17.66
N TYR A 154 7.85 9.84 -16.44
CA TYR A 154 8.87 10.69 -15.79
C TYR A 154 10.28 10.11 -15.87
N ASN A 155 10.40 8.79 -15.91
CA ASN A 155 11.66 8.07 -15.98
C ASN A 155 11.85 7.44 -17.37
N PRO A 156 13.03 7.51 -18.00
CA PRO A 156 13.29 6.85 -19.28
C PRO A 156 13.20 5.32 -19.25
N THR A 157 13.28 4.69 -18.07
CA THR A 157 13.20 3.22 -17.94
C THR A 157 11.80 2.76 -17.55
N PHE A 158 11.33 3.12 -16.37
CA PHE A 158 9.99 2.82 -15.89
C PHE A 158 9.60 3.77 -14.75
N ASP A 159 8.32 4.06 -14.66
CA ASP A 159 7.69 4.72 -13.55
C ASP A 159 6.99 3.69 -12.67
N LEU A 160 7.18 3.80 -11.36
CA LEU A 160 6.52 2.98 -10.35
C LEU A 160 6.11 3.87 -9.18
N TRP A 161 4.82 3.87 -8.85
CA TRP A 161 4.29 4.76 -7.81
C TRP A 161 3.07 4.21 -7.07
N SER A 162 2.88 4.69 -5.85
CA SER A 162 1.63 4.64 -5.09
C SER A 162 1.05 6.04 -5.00
N THR A 163 -0.27 6.16 -5.16
CA THR A 163 -0.94 7.45 -5.02
C THR A 163 -1.13 7.88 -3.56
N ALA A 164 -0.67 7.09 -2.59
CA ALA A 164 -0.82 7.36 -1.16
C ALA A 164 -2.28 7.61 -0.72
N GLY A 165 -3.24 6.98 -1.40
CA GLY A 165 -4.67 7.16 -1.14
C GLY A 165 -5.28 8.43 -1.74
N THR A 166 -4.53 9.18 -2.58
CA THR A 166 -5.06 10.36 -3.28
C THR A 166 -5.40 10.05 -4.74
N SER A 167 -6.21 10.92 -5.35
CA SER A 167 -6.44 10.92 -6.80
C SER A 167 -6.19 12.33 -7.36
N THR A 168 -5.89 12.45 -8.66
CA THR A 168 -5.75 13.76 -9.33
C THR A 168 -7.03 14.60 -9.30
N THR A 169 -8.19 14.00 -9.02
CA THR A 169 -9.45 14.73 -8.89
C THR A 169 -9.55 15.39 -7.51
N GLY A 170 -9.35 16.71 -7.46
CA GLY A 170 -9.67 17.52 -6.28
C GLY A 170 -8.57 17.62 -5.21
N THR A 171 -7.32 17.23 -5.50
CA THR A 171 -6.19 17.42 -4.58
C THR A 171 -5.16 18.46 -5.07
N PRO A 172 -4.47 19.18 -4.16
CA PRO A 172 -3.44 20.15 -4.54
C PRO A 172 -2.23 19.49 -5.21
N SER A 173 -1.65 20.17 -6.21
CA SER A 173 -0.35 19.83 -6.81
C SER A 173 0.78 20.55 -6.06
N PRO A 174 1.90 19.89 -5.71
CA PRO A 174 2.26 18.52 -6.07
C PRO A 174 1.53 17.47 -5.24
N LEU A 175 1.11 16.39 -5.90
CA LEU A 175 0.43 15.26 -5.26
C LEU A 175 1.40 14.53 -4.31
N PRO A 176 0.95 14.11 -3.11
CA PRO A 176 1.81 13.50 -2.08
C PRO A 176 2.20 12.05 -2.39
N TRP A 177 2.24 11.67 -3.65
CA TRP A 177 2.54 10.33 -4.15
C TRP A 177 3.93 9.85 -3.72
N ILE A 178 4.08 8.54 -3.72
CA ILE A 178 5.31 7.84 -3.39
C ILE A 178 5.76 7.14 -4.65
N LYS A 179 6.99 7.37 -5.09
CA LYS A 179 7.37 7.19 -6.48
C LYS A 179 8.87 6.97 -6.63
N ASN A 180 9.29 6.43 -7.77
CA ASN A 180 10.70 6.16 -8.10
C ASN A 180 11.40 7.30 -8.88
N TRP A 181 10.77 8.48 -8.98
CA TRP A 181 11.33 9.70 -9.61
C TRP A 181 11.22 10.93 -8.71
#